data_AF-A0A7C0Y8K1-F1
#
_entry.id   AF-A0A7C0Y8K1-F1
#
_cell.length_a   1.000
_cell.length_b   1.000
_cell.length_c   1.000
_cell.angle_alpha   90.00
_cell.angle_beta   90.00
_cell.angle_gamma   90.00
#
_symmetry.space_group_name_H-M   'P 1'
#
loop_
_entity.id
_entity.type
_entity.pdbx_description
1 polymer ?
#
loop_
_entity_poly.entity_id
_entity_poly.type
_entity_poly.pdbx_seq_one_letter_code
_entity_poly.pdbx_strand_id
1 'polypeptide(L)'
;MSKLKEKLASKIPAARERYRKLVKEFGGVVIDQVTVAQVAGGMRGIKSLLTDISYLDPYEGIRFRGYTIPEVLEKLPKRDGAEVPMVGGFYYLLLTGDIPTMEEAEEVEAEWKARGQVPEYVYDVLRAQPR
;
A
#
# COMPACT_ATOMS: atom_id res chain seq x y z
N MET A 1 21.12 -0.87 5.46
CA MET A 1 19.94 -0.12 4.96
C MET A 1 18.91 -0.12 6.09
N SER A 2 17.75 0.57 6.02
CA SER A 2 16.71 0.32 7.03
C SER A 2 16.25 -1.13 6.93
N LYS A 3 15.85 -1.77 8.05
CA LYS A 3 15.46 -3.19 8.02
C LYS A 3 14.27 -3.42 7.09
N LEU A 4 13.34 -2.46 7.04
CA LEU A 4 12.22 -2.46 6.10
C LEU A 4 12.70 -2.51 4.63
N LYS A 5 13.74 -1.75 4.26
CA LYS A 5 14.28 -1.76 2.89
C LYS A 5 14.92 -3.10 2.54
N GLU A 6 15.61 -3.72 3.49
CA GLU A 6 16.21 -5.06 3.31
C GLU A 6 15.13 -6.14 3.18
N LYS A 7 14.10 -6.10 4.02
CA LYS A 7 12.91 -6.96 3.92
C LYS A 7 12.20 -6.81 2.57
N LEU A 8 11.98 -5.58 2.12
CA LEU A 8 11.35 -5.34 0.82
C LEU A 8 12.24 -5.83 -0.32
N ALA A 9 13.55 -5.61 -0.24
CA ALA A 9 14.50 -6.07 -1.24
C ALA A 9 14.52 -7.60 -1.39
N SER A 10 14.34 -8.37 -0.31
CA SER A 10 14.26 -9.84 -0.39
C SER A 10 12.96 -10.35 -1.02
N LYS A 11 11.86 -9.58 -0.92
CA LYS A 11 10.55 -9.93 -1.51
C LYS A 11 10.40 -9.55 -2.97
N ILE A 12 11.06 -8.47 -3.42
CA ILE A 12 10.95 -7.97 -4.80
C ILE A 12 11.25 -9.03 -5.88
N PRO A 13 12.31 -9.87 -5.77
CA PRO A 13 12.60 -10.88 -6.79
C PRO A 13 11.46 -11.86 -7.03
N ALA A 14 10.84 -12.38 -5.96
CA ALA A 14 9.70 -13.28 -6.05
C ALA A 14 8.47 -12.58 -6.67
N ALA A 15 8.20 -11.34 -6.28
CA ALA A 15 7.10 -10.55 -6.86
C ALA A 15 7.32 -10.29 -8.36
N ARG A 16 8.54 -9.94 -8.77
CA ARG A 16 8.90 -9.77 -10.20
C ARG A 16 8.69 -11.05 -10.99
N GLU A 17 9.10 -12.19 -10.42
CA GLU A 17 8.92 -13.47 -11.08
C GLU A 17 7.44 -13.85 -11.22
N ARG A 18 6.62 -13.60 -10.19
CA ARG A 18 5.16 -13.76 -10.26
C ARG A 18 4.55 -12.97 -11.42
N TYR A 19 4.92 -11.70 -11.58
CA TYR A 19 4.41 -10.87 -12.69
C TYR A 19 4.91 -11.35 -14.06
N ARG A 20 6.18 -11.76 -14.16
CA ARG A 20 6.72 -12.34 -15.40
C ARG A 20 5.97 -13.58 -15.82
N LYS A 21 5.70 -14.49 -14.88
CA LYS A 21 4.89 -15.70 -15.12
C LYS A 21 3.47 -15.35 -15.53
N LEU A 22 2.81 -14.42 -14.82
CA LEU A 22 1.45 -13.99 -15.16
C LEU A 22 1.35 -13.54 -16.63
N VAL A 23 2.26 -12.67 -17.07
CA VAL A 23 2.25 -12.18 -18.46
C VAL A 23 2.66 -13.28 -19.45
N LYS A 24 3.67 -14.10 -19.12
CA LYS A 24 4.16 -15.16 -20.01
C LYS A 24 3.13 -16.27 -20.22
N GLU A 25 2.46 -16.70 -19.15
CA GLU A 25 1.54 -17.84 -19.17
C GLU A 25 0.10 -17.42 -19.51
N PHE A 26 -0.33 -16.22 -19.10
CA PHE A 26 -1.72 -15.77 -19.22
C PHE A 26 -1.89 -14.48 -20.02
N GLY A 27 -0.85 -13.96 -20.69
CA GLY A 27 -0.92 -12.69 -21.43
C GLY A 27 -1.93 -12.66 -22.57
N GLY A 28 -2.35 -13.83 -23.09
CA GLY A 28 -3.41 -13.94 -24.09
C GLY A 28 -4.82 -14.09 -23.53
N VAL A 29 -5.00 -14.16 -22.21
CA VAL A 29 -6.31 -14.34 -21.58
C VAL A 29 -7.09 -13.04 -21.62
N VAL A 30 -8.28 -13.08 -22.22
CA VAL A 30 -9.22 -11.96 -22.23
C VAL A 30 -9.84 -11.81 -20.84
N ILE A 31 -9.55 -10.69 -20.15
CA ILE A 31 -10.06 -10.42 -18.79
C ILE A 31 -11.30 -9.51 -18.76
N ASP A 32 -11.60 -8.86 -19.88
CA ASP A 32 -12.70 -7.90 -20.02
C ASP A 32 -13.07 -7.67 -21.50
N GLN A 33 -14.27 -7.15 -21.75
CA GLN A 33 -14.73 -6.69 -23.06
C GLN A 33 -15.04 -5.19 -23.00
N VAL A 34 -14.46 -4.42 -23.91
CA VAL A 34 -14.52 -2.96 -23.87
C VAL A 34 -15.46 -2.41 -24.93
N THR A 35 -16.38 -1.54 -24.52
CA THR A 35 -17.32 -0.82 -25.38
C THR A 35 -16.90 0.65 -25.57
N VAL A 36 -17.39 1.28 -26.64
CA VAL A 36 -17.15 2.71 -26.92
C VAL A 36 -17.62 3.62 -25.77
N ALA A 37 -18.75 3.31 -25.14
CA ALA A 37 -19.30 4.09 -24.03
C ALA A 37 -18.39 4.05 -22.80
N GLN A 38 -17.74 2.92 -22.50
CA GLN A 38 -16.79 2.84 -21.38
C GLN A 38 -15.53 3.64 -21.65
N VAL A 39 -15.05 3.70 -22.90
CA VAL A 39 -13.91 4.54 -23.29
C VAL A 39 -14.28 6.02 -23.14
N ALA A 40 -15.41 6.43 -23.72
CA ALA A 40 -15.90 7.82 -23.61
C ALA A 40 -16.20 8.23 -22.15
N GLY A 41 -16.63 7.28 -21.32
CA GLY A 41 -16.96 7.49 -19.91
C GLY A 41 -15.77 7.38 -18.94
N GLY A 42 -14.53 7.34 -19.43
CA GLY A 42 -13.33 7.31 -18.58
C GLY A 42 -13.05 5.96 -17.94
N MET A 43 -13.12 4.88 -18.73
CA MET A 43 -12.80 3.50 -18.31
C MET A 43 -13.71 2.93 -17.22
N ARG A 44 -14.92 3.45 -17.07
CA ARG A 44 -15.87 2.97 -16.05
C ARG A 44 -16.15 1.47 -16.25
N GLY A 45 -15.86 0.68 -15.21
CA GLY A 45 -16.07 -0.76 -15.21
C GLY A 45 -15.05 -1.56 -16.01
N ILE A 46 -14.01 -0.93 -16.57
CA ILE A 46 -12.92 -1.64 -17.27
C ILE A 46 -11.85 -2.08 -16.28
N LYS A 47 -11.50 -3.37 -16.28
CA LYS A 47 -10.34 -3.90 -15.57
C LYS A 47 -9.05 -3.51 -16.31
N SER A 48 -8.38 -2.46 -15.83
CA SER A 48 -7.25 -1.83 -16.56
C SER A 48 -5.92 -1.80 -15.80
N LEU A 49 -5.91 -2.08 -14.49
CA LEU A 49 -4.72 -1.96 -13.65
C LEU A 49 -4.56 -3.18 -12.73
N LEU A 50 -3.30 -3.49 -12.43
CA LEU A 50 -2.92 -4.46 -11.39
C LEU A 50 -2.47 -3.70 -10.14
N THR A 51 -3.12 -3.97 -9.01
CA THR A 51 -2.79 -3.36 -7.71
C THR A 51 -2.70 -4.43 -6.63
N ASP A 52 -1.54 -4.53 -5.96
CA ASP A 52 -1.25 -5.62 -5.01
C ASP A 52 -1.53 -5.27 -3.54
N ILE A 53 -1.64 -3.98 -3.20
CA ILE A 53 -1.67 -3.52 -1.79
C ILE A 53 -3.05 -3.70 -1.13
N SER A 54 -4.12 -3.58 -1.92
CA SER A 54 -5.49 -3.66 -1.44
C SER A 54 -6.44 -4.15 -2.51
N TYR A 55 -7.56 -4.72 -2.09
CA TYR A 55 -8.65 -5.16 -2.95
C TYR A 55 -9.99 -4.86 -2.28
N LEU A 56 -10.99 -4.42 -3.04
CA LEU A 56 -12.34 -4.19 -2.52
C LEU A 56 -13.18 -5.46 -2.70
N ASP A 57 -13.48 -6.12 -1.58
CA ASP A 57 -14.40 -7.25 -1.52
C ASP A 57 -15.85 -6.72 -1.50
N PRO A 58 -16.76 -7.24 -2.34
CA PRO A 58 -18.14 -6.77 -2.39
C PRO A 58 -18.95 -7.04 -1.11
N TYR A 59 -18.50 -7.95 -0.23
CA TYR A 59 -19.20 -8.30 1.01
C TYR A 59 -18.47 -7.77 2.25
N GLU A 60 -17.15 -7.91 2.28
CA GLU A 60 -16.32 -7.59 3.45
C GLU A 60 -15.67 -6.19 3.37
N GLY A 61 -15.87 -5.49 2.26
CA GLY A 61 -15.26 -4.17 2.02
C GLY A 61 -13.78 -4.27 1.70
N ILE A 62 -13.02 -3.22 2.03
CA ILE A 62 -11.61 -3.14 1.64
C ILE A 62 -10.75 -4.11 2.44
N ARG A 63 -9.90 -4.85 1.72
CA ARG A 63 -8.86 -5.73 2.26
C ARG A 63 -7.49 -5.12 2.02
N PHE A 64 -6.61 -5.17 3.01
CA PHE A 64 -5.21 -4.74 2.93
C PHE A 64 -4.32 -5.97 2.92
N ARG A 65 -3.65 -6.24 1.80
CA ARG A 65 -2.83 -7.45 1.62
C ARG A 65 -3.56 -8.76 1.99
N GLY A 66 -4.88 -8.78 1.80
CA GLY A 66 -5.76 -9.93 2.10
C GLY A 66 -6.51 -9.83 3.44
N TYR A 67 -6.05 -9.00 4.37
CA TYR A 67 -6.68 -8.83 5.68
C TYR A 67 -7.85 -7.85 5.62
N THR A 68 -8.96 -8.20 6.25
CA THR A 68 -10.09 -7.27 6.48
C THR A 68 -9.71 -6.17 7.47
N ILE A 69 -10.50 -5.09 7.55
CA ILE A 69 -10.28 -4.03 8.54
C ILE A 69 -10.23 -4.58 9.98
N PRO A 70 -11.18 -5.42 10.44
CA PRO A 70 -11.13 -5.98 11.80
C PRO A 70 -9.84 -6.76 12.07
N GLU A 71 -9.40 -7.60 11.12
CA GLU A 71 -8.16 -8.37 11.28
C GLU A 71 -6.92 -7.48 11.33
N VAL A 72 -6.90 -6.38 10.56
CA VAL A 72 -5.80 -5.40 10.61
C VAL A 72 -5.78 -4.70 11.97
N LEU A 73 -6.95 -4.29 12.49
CA LEU A 73 -7.06 -3.65 13.80
C LEU A 73 -6.64 -4.58 14.95
N GLU A 74 -6.92 -5.88 14.82
CA GLU A 74 -6.55 -6.89 15.81
C GLU A 74 -5.05 -7.26 15.76
N LYS A 75 -4.50 -7.46 14.55
CA LYS A 75 -3.17 -8.05 14.37
C LYS A 75 -2.03 -7.03 14.39
N LEU A 76 -2.29 -5.77 14.03
CA LEU A 76 -1.22 -4.78 13.97
C LEU A 76 -0.78 -4.31 15.36
N PRO A 77 0.53 -4.00 15.53
CA PRO A 77 1.05 -3.47 16.79
C PRO A 77 0.32 -2.19 17.22
N LYS A 78 -0.02 -2.13 18.50
CA LYS A 78 -0.78 -1.04 19.10
C LYS A 78 -0.10 -0.63 20.41
N ARG A 79 0.16 0.66 20.58
CA ARG A 79 0.76 1.20 21.82
C ARG A 79 -0.22 1.09 22.99
N ASP A 80 0.31 0.98 24.19
CA ASP A 80 -0.49 0.98 25.41
C ASP A 80 -1.35 2.25 25.51
N GLY A 81 -2.64 2.05 25.78
CA GLY A 81 -3.63 3.14 25.88
C GLY A 81 -4.06 3.75 24.54
N ALA A 82 -3.51 3.32 23.39
CA ALA A 82 -4.01 3.75 22.10
C ALA A 82 -5.40 3.15 21.80
N GLU A 83 -6.15 3.76 20.89
CA GLU A 83 -7.40 3.19 20.38
C GLU A 83 -7.20 2.42 19.07
N VAL A 84 -6.23 2.84 18.27
CA VAL A 84 -5.91 2.27 16.94
C VAL A 84 -4.46 1.78 16.85
N PRO A 85 -4.15 0.84 15.95
CA PRO A 85 -2.78 0.38 15.72
C PRO A 85 -1.85 1.49 15.20
N MET A 86 -0.55 1.23 15.29
CA MET A 86 0.48 2.12 14.79
C MET A 86 0.44 2.27 13.27
N VAL A 87 0.53 3.51 12.79
CA VAL A 87 0.54 3.82 11.36
C VAL A 87 1.82 3.28 10.72
N GLY A 88 2.95 3.31 11.43
CA GLY A 88 4.19 2.66 10.96
C GLY A 88 4.01 1.16 10.70
N GLY A 89 3.23 0.49 11.57
CA GLY A 89 2.89 -0.92 11.40
C GLY A 89 1.99 -1.17 10.19
N PHE A 90 0.98 -0.33 9.99
CA PHE A 90 0.11 -0.41 8.82
C PHE A 90 0.90 -0.19 7.51
N TYR A 91 1.80 0.80 7.47
CA TYR A 91 2.66 1.06 6.33
C TYR A 91 3.59 -0.13 6.02
N TYR A 92 4.16 -0.75 7.05
CA TYR A 92 4.98 -1.96 6.89
C TYR A 92 4.18 -3.09 6.22
N LEU A 93 2.94 -3.34 6.69
CA LEU A 93 2.03 -4.32 6.08
C LEU A 93 1.81 -4.00 4.61
N LEU A 94 1.46 -2.76 4.26
CA LEU A 94 1.19 -2.39 2.86
C LEU A 94 2.40 -2.61 1.95
N LEU A 95 3.61 -2.35 2.41
CA LEU A 95 4.82 -2.55 1.60
C LEU A 95 5.22 -4.02 1.48
N THR A 96 5.18 -4.77 2.58
CA THR A 96 5.80 -6.10 2.66
C THR A 96 4.79 -7.24 2.52
N GLY A 97 3.51 -7.00 2.84
CA GLY A 97 2.50 -8.03 2.99
C GLY A 97 2.54 -8.78 4.33
N ASP A 98 3.46 -8.44 5.24
CA ASP A 98 3.60 -9.11 6.53
C ASP A 98 3.05 -8.25 7.67
N ILE A 99 2.48 -8.87 8.71
CA ILE A 99 2.17 -8.21 9.97
C ILE A 99 3.50 -7.95 10.71
N PRO A 100 3.87 -6.69 11.00
CA PRO A 100 5.12 -6.36 11.65
C PRO A 100 5.11 -6.65 13.14
N THR A 101 6.29 -6.74 13.73
CA THR A 101 6.47 -6.64 15.19
C THR A 101 6.34 -5.20 15.68
N MET A 102 6.21 -4.99 17.00
CA MET A 102 6.23 -3.65 17.61
C MET A 102 7.50 -2.88 17.24
N GLU A 103 8.66 -3.52 17.35
CA GLU A 103 9.96 -2.93 17.03
C GLU A 103 10.05 -2.50 15.55
N GLU A 104 9.54 -3.32 14.63
CA GLU A 104 9.51 -2.99 13.20
C GLU A 104 8.58 -1.79 12.91
N ALA A 105 7.42 -1.72 13.59
CA ALA A 105 6.51 -0.58 13.47
C ALA A 105 7.13 0.72 14.02
N GLU A 106 7.83 0.63 15.16
CA GLU A 106 8.54 1.76 15.77
C GLU A 106 9.73 2.24 14.92
N GLU A 107 10.49 1.33 14.31
CA GLU A 107 11.58 1.68 13.40
C GLU A 107 11.07 2.53 12.22
N VAL A 108 9.90 2.20 11.67
CA VAL A 108 9.27 2.99 10.59
C VAL A 108 8.93 4.40 11.06
N GLU A 109 8.30 4.55 12.22
CA GLU A 109 7.92 5.88 12.74
C GLU A 109 9.15 6.71 13.15
N ALA A 110 10.19 6.07 13.70
CA ALA A 110 11.45 6.71 14.04
C ALA A 110 12.14 7.25 12.78
N GLU A 111 12.16 6.48 11.69
CA GLU A 111 12.70 6.89 10.40
C GLU A 111 11.93 8.09 9.82
N TRP A 112 10.60 8.08 9.90
CA TRP A 112 9.79 9.24 9.48
C TRP A 112 10.08 10.48 10.31
N LYS A 113 10.21 10.33 11.64
CA LYS A 113 10.57 11.44 12.52
C LYS A 113 11.95 12.01 12.17
N ALA A 114 12.93 11.15 11.91
CA ALA A 114 14.27 11.57 11.48
C ALA A 114 14.25 12.31 10.13
N ARG A 115 13.37 11.90 9.21
CA ARG A 115 13.17 12.50 7.88
C ARG A 115 12.15 13.64 7.86
N GLY A 116 11.59 14.03 9.01
CA GLY A 116 10.49 14.99 9.10
C GLY A 116 10.89 16.46 8.92
N GLN A 117 12.17 16.76 8.70
CA GLN A 117 12.61 18.13 8.45
C GLN A 117 12.15 18.59 7.06
N VAL A 118 11.39 19.68 7.03
CA VAL A 118 10.90 20.31 5.81
C VAL A 118 11.71 21.57 5.54
N PRO A 119 12.27 21.76 4.32
CA PRO A 119 12.98 23.00 3.97
C PRO A 119 12.09 24.25 4.05
N GLU A 120 12.63 25.38 4.51
CA GLU A 120 11.84 26.61 4.75
C GLU A 120 11.10 27.10 3.50
N TYR A 121 11.73 27.01 2.32
CA TYR A 121 11.11 27.46 1.06
C TYR A 121 9.78 26.74 0.76
N VAL A 122 9.56 25.53 1.29
CA VAL A 122 8.28 24.82 1.15
C VAL A 122 7.19 25.55 1.93
N TYR A 123 7.49 26.00 3.16
CA TYR A 123 6.57 26.80 3.95
C TYR A 123 6.30 28.15 3.31
N ASP A 124 7.32 28.78 2.72
CA ASP A 124 7.15 30.05 2.02
C ASP A 124 6.18 29.94 0.84
N VAL A 125 6.31 28.88 0.03
CA VAL A 125 5.39 28.60 -1.08
C VAL A 125 3.96 28.35 -0.58
N LEU A 126 3.79 27.62 0.52
CA LEU A 126 2.47 27.37 1.11
C LEU A 126 1.83 28.66 1.65
N ARG A 127 2.62 29.50 2.33
CA ARG A 127 2.15 30.79 2.88
C ARG A 127 1.84 31.82 1.80
N ALA A 128 2.44 31.69 0.61
CA ALA A 128 2.17 32.55 -0.54
C ALA A 128 0.85 32.23 -1.25
N GLN A 129 0.19 31.10 -0.96
CA GLN A 129 -1.12 30.79 -1.53
C GLN A 129 -2.22 31.71 -0.98
N PRO A 130 -3.24 32.05 -1.80
CA PRO A 130 -4.43 32.75 -1.30
C PRO A 130 -5.10 31.98 -0.17
N ARG A 131 -5.71 32.73 0.77
CA ARG A 131 -6.50 32.17 1.88
C ARG A 131 -7.93 31.87 1.45
#